data_AF-A0A8C2N086-F1
#
_entry.id   AF-A0A8C2N086-F1
#
_cell.length_a   1.000
_cell.length_b   1.000
_cell.length_c   1.000
_cell.angle_alpha   90.00
_cell.angle_beta   90.00
_cell.angle_gamma   90.00
#
_symmetry.space_group_name_H-M   'P 1'
#
loop_
_entity.id
_entity.type
_entity.pdbx_description
1 polymer ?
#
loop_
_entity_poly.entity_id
_entity_poly.type
_entity_poly.pdbx_seq_one_letter_code
_entity_poly.pdbx_strand_id
1 'polypeptide(L)'
;MKPDETPMFDPSLLQEVDWSQNTATFSLGISPMNPGEGLVLRPLCTADLNKGFFKVLGQLTETGVVSSEQFMKSFECMKKSGDYYVTVVEDVTLGEIVPTATLITEHKFIHSYKLNCYKITLKCLPQKVGFYQKFGYTVYEENYMCRDRYLHI
;
A
#
# COMPACT_ATOMS: atom_id res chain seq x y z
N MET A 1 -22.42 -6.99 6.31
CA MET A 1 -22.11 -6.95 4.86
C MET A 1 -21.29 -8.19 4.54
N LYS A 2 -21.42 -8.77 3.34
CA LYS A 2 -20.59 -9.93 2.96
C LYS A 2 -19.36 -9.43 2.18
N PRO A 3 -18.18 -10.05 2.33
CA PRO A 3 -17.03 -9.75 1.49
C PRO A 3 -17.35 -9.95 0.01
N ASP A 4 -16.84 -9.06 -0.83
CA ASP A 4 -16.98 -9.05 -2.28
C ASP A 4 -15.70 -8.58 -2.98
N GLU A 5 -15.68 -8.68 -4.31
CA GLU A 5 -14.52 -8.36 -5.14
C GLU A 5 -14.46 -6.89 -5.59
N THR A 6 -15.29 -6.01 -5.01
CA THR A 6 -15.31 -4.61 -5.40
C THR A 6 -13.98 -3.95 -4.99
N PRO A 7 -13.22 -3.37 -5.93
CA PRO A 7 -11.92 -2.80 -5.61
C PRO A 7 -12.06 -1.51 -4.78
N MET A 8 -11.02 -1.20 -4.00
CA MET A 8 -10.95 0.01 -3.17
C MET A 8 -10.91 1.29 -4.01
N PHE A 9 -10.17 1.27 -5.11
CA PHE A 9 -10.03 2.38 -6.06
C PHE A 9 -10.05 1.84 -7.50
N ASP A 10 -10.09 2.72 -8.49
CA ASP A 10 -10.12 2.33 -9.89
C ASP A 10 -8.82 1.59 -10.30
N PRO A 11 -8.89 0.30 -10.70
CA PRO A 11 -7.70 -0.47 -11.09
C PRO A 11 -6.94 0.11 -12.29
N SER A 12 -7.59 0.89 -13.15
CA SER A 12 -6.94 1.52 -14.32
C SER A 12 -5.81 2.47 -13.92
N LEU A 13 -5.89 3.08 -12.72
CA LEU A 13 -4.85 3.97 -12.20
C LEU A 13 -3.50 3.27 -12.05
N LEU A 14 -3.47 1.95 -11.83
CA LEU A 14 -2.22 1.18 -11.78
C LEU A 14 -1.62 0.93 -13.18
N GLN A 15 -2.48 0.91 -14.20
CA GLN A 15 -2.09 0.66 -15.60
C GLN A 15 -1.63 1.95 -16.28
N GLU A 16 -2.20 3.08 -15.89
CA GLU A 16 -1.87 4.42 -16.41
C GLU A 16 -0.59 5.01 -15.80
N VAL A 17 0.05 4.32 -14.86
CA VAL A 17 1.34 4.74 -14.30
C VAL A 17 2.38 4.79 -15.42
N ASP A 18 2.99 5.97 -15.61
CA ASP A 18 4.08 6.17 -16.55
C ASP A 18 5.34 5.40 -16.11
N TRP A 19 5.41 4.13 -16.52
CA TRP A 19 6.52 3.24 -16.18
C TRP A 19 7.85 3.66 -16.81
N SER A 20 7.84 4.55 -17.81
CA SER A 20 9.08 5.06 -18.41
C SER A 20 9.90 5.89 -17.41
N GLN A 21 9.27 6.44 -16.38
CA GLN A 21 9.93 7.19 -15.30
C GLN A 21 10.46 6.30 -14.17
N ASN A 22 10.25 4.98 -14.24
CA ASN A 22 10.79 4.08 -13.24
C ASN A 22 12.32 4.07 -13.29
N THR A 23 12.96 4.39 -12.16
CA THR A 23 14.42 4.41 -11.99
C THR A 23 14.97 3.12 -11.39
N ALA A 24 14.11 2.27 -10.83
CA ALA A 24 14.53 1.01 -10.23
C ALA A 24 14.81 -0.04 -11.31
N THR A 25 15.96 -0.70 -11.23
CA THR A 25 16.31 -1.79 -12.14
C THR A 25 15.60 -3.07 -11.73
N PHE A 26 14.84 -3.65 -12.66
CA PHE A 26 14.23 -4.96 -12.49
C PHE A 26 14.81 -5.95 -13.49
N SER A 27 15.44 -7.00 -12.99
CA SER A 27 15.77 -8.18 -13.78
C SER A 27 14.47 -8.92 -14.12
N LEU A 28 14.25 -9.28 -15.39
CA LEU A 28 13.08 -10.00 -15.94
C LEU A 28 11.93 -9.16 -16.52
N GLY A 29 12.11 -7.85 -16.71
CA GLY A 29 11.14 -7.03 -17.47
C GLY A 29 9.74 -6.94 -16.83
N ILE A 30 9.67 -7.09 -15.50
CA ILE A 30 8.41 -6.92 -14.77
C ILE A 30 7.92 -5.48 -14.83
N SER A 31 6.60 -5.32 -14.82
CA SER A 31 5.91 -4.03 -14.86
C SER A 31 4.58 -4.14 -14.11
N PRO A 32 3.86 -3.03 -13.86
CA PRO A 32 2.52 -3.09 -13.27
C PRO A 32 1.56 -4.00 -14.07
N MET A 33 1.72 -4.08 -15.39
CA MET A 33 0.92 -4.93 -16.28
C MET A 33 1.41 -6.38 -16.36
N ASN A 34 2.65 -6.63 -15.96
CA ASN A 34 3.27 -7.96 -15.94
C ASN A 34 4.11 -8.11 -14.67
N PRO A 35 3.47 -8.27 -13.49
CA PRO A 35 4.17 -8.32 -12.21
C PRO A 35 4.96 -9.62 -12.01
N GLY A 36 4.66 -10.65 -12.82
CA GLY A 36 5.29 -11.97 -12.78
C GLY A 36 4.29 -13.05 -13.21
N GLU A 37 4.79 -14.22 -13.57
CA GLU A 37 3.94 -15.36 -13.91
C GLU A 37 3.09 -15.77 -12.70
N GLY A 38 1.77 -15.91 -12.91
CA GLY A 38 0.83 -16.27 -11.84
C GLY A 38 0.56 -15.15 -10.82
N LEU A 39 1.02 -13.92 -11.07
CA LEU A 39 0.83 -12.78 -10.16
C LEU A 39 -0.09 -11.72 -10.78
N VAL A 40 -0.92 -11.10 -9.94
CA VAL A 40 -1.79 -9.98 -10.33
C VAL A 40 -1.62 -8.83 -9.34
N LEU A 41 -1.21 -7.67 -9.83
CA LEU A 41 -1.18 -6.41 -9.08
C LEU A 41 -2.55 -5.72 -9.21
N ARG A 42 -3.23 -5.49 -8.09
CA ARG A 42 -4.58 -4.89 -8.10
C ARG A 42 -4.91 -4.15 -6.80
N PRO A 43 -5.96 -3.31 -6.79
CA PRO A 43 -6.48 -2.75 -5.55
C PRO A 43 -6.97 -3.84 -4.59
N LEU A 44 -6.88 -3.56 -3.28
CA LEU A 44 -7.50 -4.38 -2.25
C LEU A 44 -9.02 -4.43 -2.46
N CYS A 45 -9.62 -5.60 -2.24
CA CYS A 45 -11.08 -5.77 -2.12
C CYS A 45 -11.43 -6.43 -0.78
N THR A 46 -12.71 -6.45 -0.42
CA THR A 46 -13.11 -7.01 0.89
C THR A 46 -12.98 -8.52 0.96
N ALA A 47 -13.07 -9.22 -0.19
CA ALA A 47 -12.83 -10.67 -0.28
C ALA A 47 -11.40 -11.08 0.10
N ASP A 48 -10.43 -10.17 0.02
CA ASP A 48 -9.02 -10.43 0.38
C ASP A 48 -8.81 -10.73 1.86
N LEU A 49 -9.81 -10.41 2.70
CA LEU A 49 -9.88 -10.87 4.08
C LEU A 49 -9.66 -12.39 4.19
N ASN A 50 -10.23 -13.15 3.24
CA ASN A 50 -10.15 -14.61 3.21
C ASN A 50 -8.95 -15.13 2.41
N LYS A 51 -8.20 -14.24 1.74
CA LYS A 51 -7.00 -14.57 0.94
C LYS A 51 -5.70 -14.31 1.69
N GLY A 52 -5.74 -14.26 3.03
CA GLY A 52 -4.55 -14.09 3.86
C GLY A 52 -4.01 -12.66 3.95
N PHE A 53 -4.81 -11.63 3.67
CA PHE A 53 -4.37 -10.22 3.77
C PHE A 53 -3.75 -9.88 5.14
N PHE A 54 -4.38 -10.28 6.25
CA PHE A 54 -3.84 -10.04 7.60
C PHE A 54 -2.61 -10.91 7.93
N LYS A 55 -2.46 -12.07 7.30
CA LYS A 55 -1.25 -12.91 7.44
C LYS A 55 -0.02 -12.18 6.88
N VAL A 56 -0.18 -11.44 5.78
CA VAL A 56 0.88 -10.60 5.21
C VAL A 56 1.19 -9.40 6.11
N LEU A 57 0.16 -8.68 6.57
CA LEU A 57 0.34 -7.55 7.49
C LEU A 57 1.01 -7.95 8.81
N GLY A 58 0.71 -9.15 9.31
CA GLY A 58 1.30 -9.72 10.52
C GLY A 58 2.82 -9.93 10.45
N GLN A 59 3.40 -9.98 9.25
CA GLN A 59 4.86 -10.07 9.07
C GLN A 59 5.57 -8.73 9.33
N LEU A 60 4.84 -7.61 9.24
CA LEU A 60 5.38 -6.27 9.43
C LEU A 60 5.16 -5.74 10.85
N THR A 61 4.01 -6.05 11.46
CA THR A 61 3.62 -5.59 12.80
C THR A 61 2.57 -6.51 13.42
N GLU A 62 2.38 -6.42 14.74
CA GLU A 62 1.23 -7.05 15.39
C GLU A 62 -0.07 -6.47 14.83
N THR A 63 -0.93 -7.34 14.29
CA THR A 63 -2.23 -6.94 13.72
C THR A 63 -3.37 -6.98 14.73
N GLY A 64 -3.15 -7.57 15.91
CA GLY A 64 -4.20 -7.85 16.88
C GLY A 64 -5.28 -8.80 16.32
N VAL A 65 -6.36 -9.01 17.09
CA VAL A 65 -7.55 -9.73 16.63
C VAL A 65 -8.50 -8.72 15.98
N VAL A 66 -8.56 -8.72 14.65
CA VAL A 66 -9.47 -7.86 13.88
C VAL A 66 -10.67 -8.69 13.42
N SER A 67 -11.89 -8.27 13.78
CA SER A 67 -13.09 -8.93 13.27
C SER A 67 -13.37 -8.54 11.82
N SER A 68 -14.05 -9.42 11.08
CA SER A 68 -14.46 -9.14 9.70
C SER A 68 -15.26 -7.84 9.57
N GLU A 69 -16.07 -7.53 10.58
CA GLU A 69 -16.86 -6.30 10.65
C GLU A 69 -16.00 -5.04 10.80
N GLN A 70 -14.98 -5.10 11.66
CA GLN A 70 -14.03 -4.00 11.85
C GLN A 70 -13.22 -3.74 10.59
N PHE A 71 -12.81 -4.81 9.89
CA PHE A 71 -12.13 -4.70 8.60
C PHE A 71 -13.03 -4.05 7.55
N MET A 72 -14.24 -4.56 7.33
CA MET A 72 -15.17 -4.01 6.34
C MET A 72 -15.51 -2.55 6.62
N LYS A 73 -15.74 -2.19 7.89
CA LYS A 73 -16.00 -0.79 8.27
C LYS A 73 -14.82 0.12 7.93
N SER A 74 -13.60 -0.32 8.23
CA SER A 74 -12.38 0.42 7.90
C SER A 74 -12.19 0.55 6.39
N PHE A 75 -12.38 -0.54 5.64
CA PHE A 75 -12.30 -0.58 4.18
C PHE A 75 -13.26 0.43 3.54
N GLU A 76 -14.53 0.43 3.95
CA GLU A 76 -15.53 1.36 3.41
C GLU A 76 -15.21 2.82 3.74
N CYS A 77 -14.71 3.10 4.95
CA CYS A 77 -14.25 4.45 5.29
C CYS A 77 -13.10 4.92 4.38
N MET A 78 -12.10 4.06 4.14
CA MET A 78 -10.97 4.35 3.26
C MET A 78 -11.41 4.55 1.80
N LYS A 79 -12.21 3.62 1.28
CA LYS A 79 -12.76 3.68 -0.08
C LYS A 79 -13.58 4.95 -0.31
N LYS A 80 -14.44 5.30 0.64
CA LYS A 80 -15.29 6.49 0.54
C LYS A 80 -14.50 7.79 0.54
N SER A 81 -13.33 7.85 1.18
CA SER A 81 -12.53 9.07 1.16
C SER A 81 -11.90 9.34 -0.20
N GLY A 82 -11.60 8.28 -0.98
CA GLY A 82 -10.91 8.40 -2.26
C GLY A 82 -9.41 8.72 -2.13
N ASP A 83 -8.87 8.66 -0.90
CA ASP A 83 -7.50 9.04 -0.59
C ASP A 83 -6.58 7.85 -0.27
N TYR A 84 -7.14 6.64 -0.23
CA TYR A 84 -6.43 5.42 0.12
C TYR A 84 -6.28 4.52 -1.10
N TYR A 85 -5.04 4.17 -1.38
CA TYR A 85 -4.65 3.31 -2.49
C TYR A 85 -3.94 2.08 -1.93
N VAL A 86 -4.70 1.23 -1.21
CA VAL A 86 -4.19 -0.05 -0.71
C VAL A 86 -4.09 -1.01 -1.89
N THR A 87 -2.86 -1.38 -2.24
CA THR A 87 -2.54 -2.19 -3.41
C THR A 87 -1.93 -3.51 -2.95
N VAL A 88 -2.40 -4.61 -3.53
CA VAL A 88 -1.96 -5.98 -3.23
C VAL A 88 -1.40 -6.64 -4.48
N VAL A 89 -0.51 -7.61 -4.29
CA VAL A 89 -0.23 -8.62 -5.32
C VAL A 89 -0.80 -9.95 -4.85
N GLU A 90 -1.68 -10.51 -5.67
CA GLU A 90 -2.26 -11.83 -5.48
C GLU A 90 -1.46 -12.83 -6.30
N ASP A 91 -1.09 -13.94 -5.68
CA ASP A 91 -0.70 -15.16 -6.40
C ASP A 91 -1.98 -15.91 -6.76
N VAL A 92 -2.35 -15.89 -8.04
CA VAL A 92 -3.60 -16.50 -8.51
C VAL A 92 -3.54 -18.03 -8.55
N THR A 93 -2.34 -18.62 -8.47
CA THR A 93 -2.17 -20.08 -8.39
C THR A 93 -2.51 -20.59 -6.99
N LEU A 94 -2.21 -19.80 -5.96
CA LEU A 94 -2.50 -20.10 -4.55
C LEU A 94 -3.81 -19.48 -4.07
N GLY A 95 -4.28 -18.41 -4.72
CA GLY A 95 -5.40 -17.60 -4.25
C GLY A 95 -5.08 -16.84 -2.96
N GLU A 96 -3.80 -16.52 -2.73
CA GLU A 96 -3.31 -15.81 -1.54
C GLU A 96 -2.71 -14.45 -1.91
N ILE A 97 -2.86 -13.48 -1.01
CA ILE A 97 -2.13 -12.21 -1.06
C ILE A 97 -0.69 -12.46 -0.59
N VAL A 98 0.30 -11.94 -1.34
CA VAL A 98 1.72 -12.16 -1.05
C VAL A 98 2.37 -10.89 -0.48
N PRO A 99 2.51 -9.77 -1.23
CA PRO A 99 2.81 -8.45 -0.69
C PRO A 99 1.62 -7.47 -0.75
N THR A 100 1.68 -6.45 0.11
CA THR A 100 0.77 -5.30 0.10
C THR A 100 1.54 -4.00 0.35
N ALA A 101 1.05 -2.91 -0.23
CA ALA A 101 1.55 -1.55 0.02
C ALA A 101 0.38 -0.57 0.03
N THR A 102 0.52 0.53 0.77
CA THR A 102 -0.53 1.56 0.88
C THR A 102 0.06 2.92 0.54
N LEU A 103 -0.53 3.59 -0.45
CA LEU A 103 -0.34 5.01 -0.69
C LEU A 103 -1.54 5.78 -0.12
N ILE A 104 -1.27 6.89 0.56
CA ILE A 104 -2.29 7.77 1.14
C ILE A 104 -2.05 9.19 0.65
N THR A 105 -3.11 9.85 0.16
CA THR A 105 -3.05 11.25 -0.24
C THR A 105 -3.53 12.16 0.89
N GLU A 106 -2.66 13.07 1.33
CA GLU A 106 -3.01 14.09 2.32
C GLU A 106 -3.30 15.42 1.61
N HIS A 107 -4.50 15.96 1.81
CA HIS A 107 -4.89 17.25 1.25
C HIS A 107 -4.32 18.40 2.09
N LYS A 108 -3.65 19.33 1.44
CA LYS A 108 -3.15 20.57 2.08
C LYS A 108 -3.85 21.78 1.47
N PHE A 109 -4.21 22.74 2.32
CA PHE A 109 -4.88 23.98 1.91
C PHE A 109 -4.07 24.86 0.95
N ILE A 110 -2.76 24.64 0.86
CA ILE A 110 -1.82 25.58 0.23
C ILE A 110 -1.52 25.33 -1.25
N HIS A 111 -2.02 24.26 -1.88
CA HIS A 111 -1.83 24.03 -3.32
C HIS A 111 -3.08 23.35 -3.89
N SER A 112 -3.61 23.88 -4.99
CA SER A 112 -4.92 23.56 -5.59
C SER A 112 -5.20 22.07 -5.83
N TYR A 113 -6.46 21.68 -5.60
CA TYR A 113 -7.14 20.38 -5.70
C TYR A 113 -6.94 19.56 -6.99
N LYS A 114 -5.72 19.10 -7.27
CA LYS A 114 -5.45 18.00 -8.20
C LYS A 114 -4.63 16.94 -7.47
N LEU A 115 -4.74 15.67 -7.90
CA LEU A 115 -3.89 14.53 -7.50
C LEU A 115 -2.39 14.72 -7.83
N ASN A 116 -1.93 15.97 -7.98
CA ASN A 116 -0.53 16.33 -8.12
C ASN A 116 0.08 16.41 -6.71
N CYS A 117 0.43 15.25 -6.16
CA CYS A 117 1.23 15.19 -4.94
C CYS A 117 2.52 15.99 -5.13
N TYR A 118 2.71 17.04 -4.32
CA TYR A 118 3.92 17.86 -4.40
C TYR A 118 5.15 17.15 -3.80
N LYS A 119 4.93 16.21 -2.87
CA LYS A 119 5.94 15.42 -2.17
C LYS A 119 5.33 14.10 -1.73
N ILE A 120 6.13 13.03 -1.81
CA ILE A 120 5.82 11.72 -1.23
C ILE A 120 6.85 11.44 -0.15
N THR A 121 6.39 10.97 1.02
CA THR A 121 7.26 10.66 2.16
C THR A 121 6.96 9.26 2.68
N LEU A 122 7.98 8.59 3.20
CA LEU A 122 7.86 7.32 3.92
C LEU A 122 8.86 7.27 5.07
N LYS A 123 8.59 6.43 6.06
CA LYS A 123 9.51 6.13 7.15
C LYS A 123 10.00 4.69 7.01
N CYS A 124 11.31 4.48 7.18
CA CYS A 124 11.90 3.15 7.20
C CYS A 124 13.05 3.06 8.20
N LEU A 125 13.45 1.83 8.54
CA LEU A 125 14.66 1.59 9.33
C LEU A 125 15.92 1.94 8.51
N PRO A 126 17.03 2.34 9.16
CA PRO A 126 18.27 2.71 8.47
C PRO A 126 18.76 1.64 7.47
N GLN A 127 18.58 0.35 7.78
CA GLN A 127 19.00 -0.75 6.89
C GLN A 127 18.19 -0.83 5.58
N LYS A 128 17.03 -0.17 5.50
CA LYS A 128 16.15 -0.16 4.32
C LYS A 128 16.28 1.13 3.50
N VAL A 129 17.06 2.12 3.94
CA VAL A 129 17.24 3.39 3.21
C VAL A 129 17.73 3.16 1.78
N GLY A 130 18.75 2.31 1.60
CA GLY A 130 19.29 2.00 0.28
C GLY A 130 18.30 1.31 -0.67
N PHE A 131 17.26 0.66 -0.13
CA PHE A 131 16.18 0.11 -0.94
C PHE A 131 15.31 1.22 -1.53
N TYR A 132 14.88 2.19 -0.72
CA TYR A 132 14.01 3.29 -1.16
C TYR A 132 14.74 4.31 -2.03
N GLN A 133 16.05 4.49 -1.86
CA GLN A 133 16.88 5.34 -2.72
C GLN A 133 16.83 4.92 -4.20
N LYS A 134 16.59 3.63 -4.49
CA LYS A 134 16.41 3.13 -5.87
C LYS A 134 15.19 3.73 -6.58
N PHE A 135 14.23 4.27 -5.83
CA PHE A 135 13.02 4.91 -6.33
C PHE A 135 13.09 6.44 -6.21
N GLY A 136 14.28 7.02 -5.99
CA GLY A 136 14.48 8.47 -5.93
C GLY A 136 14.24 9.12 -4.56
N TYR A 137 13.97 8.35 -3.50
CA TYR A 137 13.85 8.90 -2.15
C TYR A 137 15.20 9.36 -1.60
N THR A 138 15.22 10.50 -0.92
CA THR A 138 16.39 11.02 -0.18
C THR A 138 16.11 11.09 1.31
N VAL A 139 17.14 10.95 2.14
CA VAL A 139 17.02 11.14 3.59
C VAL A 139 16.74 12.62 3.86
N TYR A 140 15.72 12.90 4.67
CA TYR A 140 15.38 14.25 5.10
C TYR A 140 15.89 14.44 6.54
N GLU A 141 16.54 15.57 6.82
CA GLU A 141 17.24 15.82 8.09
C GLU A 141 16.32 16.15 9.29
N GLU A 142 15.01 16.12 9.13
CA GLU A 142 14.08 16.30 10.25
C GLU A 142 13.96 15.03 11.08
N ASN A 143 14.17 15.16 12.39
CA ASN A 143 13.97 14.05 13.33
C ASN A 143 12.50 13.65 13.37
N TYR A 144 12.21 12.40 12.98
CA TYR A 144 10.89 11.83 13.19
C TYR A 144 10.69 11.53 14.68
N MET A 145 9.79 12.26 15.33
CA MET A 145 9.44 12.02 16.73
C MET A 145 8.22 11.10 16.79
N CYS A 146 8.34 10.01 17.55
CA CYS A 146 7.21 9.17 17.92
C CYS A 146 7.10 9.18 19.45
N ARG A 147 5.90 9.39 19.99
CA ARG A 147 5.65 9.31 21.42
C ARG A 147 4.96 7.99 21.73
N ASP A 148 5.75 6.96 21.97
CA ASP A 148 5.24 5.72 22.56
C ASP A 148 5.05 5.94 24.07
N ARG A 149 3.82 5.80 24.55
CA ARG A 149 3.53 5.87 26.00
C ARG A 149 3.82 4.51 26.61
N TYR A 150 5.01 4.33 27.18
CA TYR A 150 5.31 3.19 28.05
C TYR A 150 5.13 3.59 29.51
N LEU A 151 4.34 2.82 30.25
CA LEU A 151 4.30 2.85 31.71
C LEU A 151 5.29 1.79 32.20
N HIS A 152 6.46 2.20 32.70
CA HIS A 152 7.27 1.33 33.54
C HIS A 152 6.63 1.33 34.93
N ILE A 153 6.09 0.18 35.34
CA ILE A 153 5.65 -0.09 36.71
C ILE A 153 6.85 -0.67 37.46
#